data_AF-A0A813XHL9-F1
#
_entry.id   AF-A0A813XHL9-F1
#
_cell.length_a   1.000
_cell.length_b   1.000
_cell.length_c   1.000
_cell.angle_alpha   90.00
_cell.angle_beta   90.00
_cell.angle_gamma   90.00
#
_symmetry.space_group_name_H-M   'P 1'
#
loop_
_entity.id
_entity.type
_entity.pdbx_description
1 polymer ?
#
loop_
_entity_poly.entity_id
_entity_poly.type
_entity_poly.pdbx_seq_one_letter_code
_entity_poly.pdbx_strand_id
1 'polypeptide(L)'
;MWALGLSTYEIATNEHPFRGLEAIPILAKAEIWVPQLPSSLSSELQDLVAWLMKVNHTERPQRYQDILESSAMQKLPQEITAEEVEMVKKIIEQIPYVPE
;
A
#
# COMPACT_ATOMS: atom_id res chain seq x y z
N MET A 1 5.67 -5.45 8.27
CA MET A 1 5.86 -5.46 6.80
C MET A 1 4.62 -5.89 6.05
N TRP A 2 4.07 -7.10 6.28
CA TRP A 2 2.85 -7.52 5.56
C TRP A 2 1.67 -6.54 5.70
N ALA A 3 1.35 -6.15 6.93
CA ALA A 3 0.30 -5.16 7.19
C ALA A 3 0.58 -3.81 6.49
N LEU A 4 1.83 -3.37 6.44
CA LEU A 4 2.23 -2.18 5.70
C LEU A 4 1.96 -2.34 4.20
N GLY A 5 2.27 -3.50 3.62
CA GLY A 5 1.95 -3.81 2.22
C GLY A 5 0.45 -3.76 1.92
N LEU A 6 -0.38 -4.30 2.82
CA LEU A 6 -1.84 -4.21 2.70
C LEU A 6 -2.33 -2.75 2.74
N SER A 7 -1.86 -1.96 3.70
CA SER A 7 -2.24 -0.54 3.79
C SER A 7 -1.76 0.26 2.57
N THR A 8 -0.55 0.00 2.07
CA THR A 8 -0.07 0.63 0.84
C THR A 8 -0.96 0.27 -0.36
N TYR A 9 -1.40 -0.99 -0.46
CA TYR A 9 -2.34 -1.42 -1.49
C TYR A 9 -3.68 -0.67 -1.39
N GLU A 10 -4.24 -0.59 -0.18
CA GLU A 10 -5.51 0.10 0.09
C GLU A 10 -5.44 1.58 -0.25
N ILE A 11 -4.36 2.26 0.15
CA ILE A 11 -4.14 3.68 -0.18
C ILE A 11 -4.04 3.87 -1.70
N ALA A 12 -3.34 2.97 -2.39
CA ALA A 12 -3.10 3.07 -3.82
C ALA A 12 -4.33 2.74 -4.69
N THR A 13 -5.23 1.88 -4.20
CA THR A 13 -6.37 1.36 -4.97
C THR A 13 -7.72 1.85 -4.47
N ASN A 14 -7.77 2.41 -3.26
CA ASN A 14 -8.99 2.67 -2.51
C ASN A 14 -9.86 1.40 -2.31
N GLU A 15 -9.24 0.21 -2.37
CA GLU A 15 -9.89 -1.07 -2.20
C GLU A 15 -9.12 -1.97 -1.23
N HIS A 16 -9.85 -2.75 -0.42
CA HIS A 16 -9.24 -3.77 0.40
C HIS A 16 -8.87 -4.98 -0.46
N PRO A 17 -7.65 -5.53 -0.39
CA PRO A 17 -7.21 -6.63 -1.27
C PRO A 17 -8.02 -7.92 -1.07
N PHE A 18 -8.69 -8.06 0.08
CA PHE A 18 -9.59 -9.19 0.37
C PHE A 18 -11.08 -8.83 0.28
N ARG A 19 -11.44 -7.73 -0.38
CA ARG A 19 -12.85 -7.30 -0.52
C ARG A 19 -13.70 -8.44 -1.09
N GLY A 20 -14.81 -8.73 -0.42
CA GLY A 20 -15.75 -9.78 -0.84
C GLY A 20 -15.35 -11.22 -0.48
N LEU A 21 -14.30 -11.41 0.33
CA LEU A 21 -13.94 -12.71 0.88
C LEU A 21 -14.41 -12.85 2.33
N GLU A 22 -14.90 -14.03 2.70
CA GLU A 22 -15.16 -14.39 4.10
C GLU A 22 -13.84 -14.66 4.87
N ALA A 23 -13.86 -14.50 6.19
CA ALA A 23 -12.66 -14.55 7.03
C ALA A 23 -11.87 -15.87 6.96
N ILE A 24 -12.55 -17.02 6.84
CA ILE A 24 -11.91 -18.35 6.77
C ILE A 24 -11.11 -18.50 5.45
N PRO A 25 -11.67 -18.19 4.27
CA PRO A 25 -10.91 -18.11 3.01
C PRO A 25 -9.72 -17.15 3.04
N ILE A 26 -9.75 -16.07 3.82
CA ILE A 26 -8.64 -15.10 3.90
C ILE A 26 -7.42 -15.74 4.56
N LEU A 27 -7.59 -16.51 5.63
CA LEU A 27 -6.47 -17.18 6.31
C LEU A 27 -5.82 -18.23 5.40
N ALA A 28 -6.62 -19.00 4.66
CA ALA A 28 -6.10 -19.97 3.70
C ALA A 28 -5.44 -19.31 2.47
N LYS A 29 -5.92 -18.13 2.04
CA LYS A 29 -5.36 -17.41 0.89
C LYS A 29 -4.15 -16.54 1.22
N ALA A 30 -4.06 -16.01 2.44
CA ALA A 30 -2.94 -15.15 2.83
C ALA A 30 -1.57 -15.86 2.74
N GLU A 31 -1.56 -17.21 2.82
CA GLU A 31 -0.35 -18.01 2.66
C GLU A 31 0.06 -18.27 1.20
N ILE A 32 -0.81 -17.97 0.21
CA ILE A 32 -0.59 -18.33 -1.20
C ILE A 32 -0.87 -17.20 -2.19
N TRP A 33 -1.52 -16.13 -1.73
CA TRP A 33 -2.03 -15.08 -2.59
C TRP A 33 -1.48 -13.72 -2.17
N VAL A 34 -0.80 -13.09 -3.13
CA VAL A 34 -0.31 -11.71 -3.02
C VAL A 34 -1.17 -10.86 -3.95
N PRO A 35 -1.89 -9.84 -3.42
CA PRO A 35 -2.65 -8.92 -4.25
C PRO A 35 -1.71 -8.20 -5.21
N GLN A 36 -2.09 -8.16 -6.48
CA GLN A 36 -1.37 -7.44 -7.50
C GLN A 36 -1.96 -6.05 -7.64
N LEU A 37 -1.10 -5.03 -7.61
CA LEU A 37 -1.52 -3.67 -7.90
C LEU A 37 -1.91 -3.51 -9.38
N PRO A 38 -2.85 -2.61 -9.71
CA PRO A 38 -3.17 -2.29 -11.09
C PRO A 38 -1.92 -1.84 -11.88
N SER A 39 -1.80 -2.29 -13.12
CA SER A 39 -0.67 -1.95 -14.00
C SER A 39 -0.58 -0.46 -14.37
N SER A 40 -1.62 0.31 -14.08
CA SER A 40 -1.66 1.77 -14.25
C SER A 40 -0.84 2.52 -13.21
N LEU A 41 -0.44 1.87 -12.11
CA LEU A 41 0.40 2.45 -11.07
C LEU A 41 1.89 2.29 -11.40
N SER A 42 2.75 3.09 -10.76
CA SER A 42 4.19 3.04 -11.02
C SER A 42 4.79 1.67 -10.69
N SER A 43 5.77 1.24 -11.49
CA SER A 43 6.53 0.01 -11.28
C SER A 43 7.18 -0.03 -9.89
N GLU A 44 7.67 1.10 -9.42
CA GLU A 44 8.31 1.26 -8.11
C GLU A 44 7.34 0.92 -6.98
N LEU A 45 6.08 1.37 -7.07
CA LEU A 45 5.06 1.07 -6.08
C LEU A 45 4.65 -0.42 -6.14
N GLN A 46 4.56 -0.98 -7.34
CA GLN A 46 4.30 -2.41 -7.55
C GLN A 46 5.39 -3.28 -6.91
N ASP A 47 6.66 -2.96 -7.18
CA ASP A 47 7.82 -3.66 -6.64
C ASP A 47 7.87 -3.56 -5.11
N LEU A 48 7.59 -2.38 -4.56
CA LEU A 48 7.54 -2.16 -3.11
C LEU A 48 6.45 -3.02 -2.46
N VAL A 49 5.22 -3.00 -2.98
CA VAL A 49 4.12 -3.80 -2.42
C VAL A 49 4.41 -5.29 -2.56
N ALA A 50 4.91 -5.74 -3.72
CA ALA A 50 5.30 -7.13 -3.93
C ALA A 50 6.38 -7.60 -2.95
N TRP A 51 7.35 -6.75 -2.62
CA TRP A 51 8.40 -7.05 -1.65
C TRP A 51 7.88 -7.12 -0.21
N LEU A 52 7.03 -6.16 0.19
CA LEU A 52 6.39 -6.16 1.52
C LEU A 52 5.48 -7.37 1.75
N MET A 53 4.91 -7.88 0.67
CA MET A 53 3.93 -8.96 0.66
C MET A 53 4.51 -10.30 0.17
N LYS A 54 5.82 -10.51 0.27
CA LYS A 54 6.38 -11.85 0.09
C LYS A 54 5.80 -12.81 1.12
N VAL A 55 5.29 -13.96 0.65
CA VAL A 55 4.74 -15.04 1.49
C VAL A 55 5.81 -15.52 2.47
N ASN A 56 7.02 -15.78 1.97
CA ASN A 56 8.14 -16.14 2.81
C ASN A 56 8.59 -14.92 3.64
N HIS A 57 8.43 -15.02 4.95
CA HIS A 57 8.71 -13.91 5.85
C HIS A 57 10.17 -13.44 5.83
N THR A 58 11.12 -14.31 5.49
CA THR A 58 12.55 -13.99 5.41
C THR A 58 12.91 -13.20 4.15
N GLU A 59 12.06 -13.24 3.12
CA GLU A 59 12.25 -12.49 1.87
C GLU A 59 11.69 -11.06 1.95
N ARG A 60 10.90 -10.77 3.00
CA ARG A 60 10.42 -9.44 3.31
C ARG A 60 11.54 -8.58 3.90
N PRO A 61 11.45 -7.25 3.82
CA PRO A 61 12.29 -6.37 4.63
C PRO A 61 12.13 -6.74 6.12
N GLN A 62 13.23 -6.78 6.86
CA GLN A 62 13.19 -7.11 8.28
C GLN A 62 13.11 -5.84 9.14
N ARG A 63 13.59 -4.72 8.61
CA ARG A 63 13.63 -3.41 9.27
C ARG A 63 13.01 -2.34 8.38
N TYR A 64 12.45 -1.31 8.99
CA TYR A 64 11.93 -0.16 8.25
C TYR A 64 13.02 0.53 7.42
N GLN A 65 14.25 0.52 7.92
CA GLN A 65 15.41 1.07 7.24
C GLN A 65 15.65 0.41 5.87
N ASP A 66 15.45 -0.90 5.77
CA ASP A 66 15.61 -1.65 4.51
C ASP A 66 14.65 -1.13 3.42
N ILE A 67 13.46 -0.66 3.82
CA ILE A 67 12.47 -0.08 2.91
C ILE A 67 12.92 1.30 2.46
N LEU A 68 13.34 2.15 3.40
CA LEU A 68 13.80 3.51 3.11
C LEU A 68 15.02 3.51 2.19
N GLU A 69 15.91 2.54 2.34
CA GLU A 69 17.12 2.39 1.52
C GLU A 69 16.86 1.64 0.20
N SER A 70 15.65 1.14 -0.04
CA SER A 70 15.32 0.42 -1.26
C SER A 70 15.30 1.32 -2.48
N SER A 71 15.73 0.77 -3.62
CA SER A 71 15.73 1.50 -4.90
C SER A 71 14.33 1.95 -5.32
N ALA A 72 13.30 1.17 -4.98
CA ALA A 72 11.90 1.55 -5.21
C ALA A 72 11.55 2.81 -4.41
N MET A 73 11.86 2.85 -3.11
CA MET A 73 11.55 3.98 -2.26
C MET A 73 12.35 5.24 -2.62
N GLN A 74 13.63 5.09 -2.97
CA GLN A 74 14.50 6.21 -3.36
C GLN A 74 14.08 6.90 -4.67
N LYS A 75 13.32 6.19 -5.52
CA LYS A 75 12.78 6.74 -6.77
C LYS A 75 11.41 7.38 -6.61
N LEU A 76 10.73 7.16 -5.48
CA LEU A 76 9.48 7.84 -5.20
C LEU A 76 9.75 9.32 -4.87
N PRO A 77 8.81 10.22 -5.17
CA PRO A 77 8.90 11.61 -4.75
C PRO A 77 9.14 11.69 -3.24
N GLN A 78 10.27 12.26 -2.83
CA GLN A 78 10.64 12.38 -1.41
C GLN A 78 9.99 13.60 -0.74
N GLU A 79 9.53 14.55 -1.55
CA GLU A 79 8.94 15.80 -1.08
C GLU A 79 7.50 15.86 -1.57
N ILE A 80 6.57 16.01 -0.61
CA ILE A 80 5.19 16.39 -0.93
C ILE A 80 5.24 17.88 -1.25
N THR A 81 4.76 18.28 -2.43
CA THR A 81 4.78 19.68 -2.81
C THR A 81 3.73 20.48 -2.05
N ALA A 82 3.95 21.79 -1.92
CA ALA A 82 2.96 22.67 -1.30
C ALA A 82 1.61 22.62 -2.07
N GLU A 83 1.65 22.44 -3.40
CA GLU A 83 0.43 22.26 -4.20
C GLU A 83 -0.30 20.96 -3.87
N GLU A 84 0.41 19.86 -3.67
CA GLU A 84 -0.18 18.57 -3.29
C GLU A 84 -0.85 18.64 -1.90
N VAL A 85 -0.19 19.29 -0.94
CA VAL A 85 -0.78 19.52 0.40
C VAL A 85 -2.06 20.36 0.29
N GLU A 86 -2.03 21.42 -0.49
CA GLU A 86 -3.17 22.31 -0.66
C GLU A 86 -4.34 21.65 -1.41
N MET A 87 -4.02 20.79 -2.39
CA MET A 87 -5.01 19.96 -3.08
C MET A 87 -5.72 19.01 -2.12
N VAL A 88 -4.97 18.31 -1.27
CA VAL A 88 -5.52 17.37 -0.28
C VAL A 88 -6.43 18.10 0.72
N LYS A 89 -6.03 19.28 1.21
CA LYS A 89 -6.89 20.09 2.10
C LYS A 89 -8.24 20.41 1.46
N LYS A 90 -8.24 20.86 0.21
CA LYS A 90 -9.48 21.17 -0.53
C LYS A 90 -10.37 19.94 -0.72
N ILE A 91 -9.78 18.77 -0.92
CA ILE A 91 -10.53 17.51 -0.99
C ILE A 91 -11.17 17.20 0.36
N ILE A 92 -10.42 17.31 1.46
CA ILE A 92 -10.93 17.04 2.82
C ILE A 92 -12.09 17.99 3.18
N GLU A 93 -11.98 19.27 2.85
CA GLU A 93 -13.04 20.26 3.08
C GLU A 93 -14.34 19.94 2.33
N GLN A 94 -14.26 19.18 1.23
CA GLN A 94 -15.42 18.76 0.44
C GLN A 94 -16.07 17.48 0.97
N ILE A 95 -15.44 16.78 1.91
CA ILE A 95 -16.02 15.57 2.54
C ILE A 95 -17.02 16.03 3.60
N PRO A 96 -18.33 15.79 3.41
CA PRO A 96 -19.32 16.19 4.40
C PRO A 96 -19.07 15.45 5.72
N TYR A 97 -18.94 16.21 6.81
CA TYR A 97 -18.85 15.64 8.15
C TYR A 97 -20.17 14.96 8.52
N VAL A 98 -20.14 13.65 8.67
CA VAL A 98 -21.27 12.85 9.17
C VAL A 98 -20.92 12.42 10.60
N PRO A 99 -21.52 13.03 11.64
CA PRO A 99 -21.37 12.54 13.01
C PRO A 99 -22.07 11.18 13.16
N GLU A 100 -21.36 10.22 13.76
CA GLU A 100 -21.88 8.89 14.15
C GLU A 100 -22.87 8.96 15.32
#